data_AF-A0A942JH50-F1
#
_entry.id   AF-A0A942JH50-F1
#
_cell.length_a   1.000
_cell.length_b   1.000
_cell.length_c   1.000
_cell.angle_alpha   90.00
_cell.angle_beta   90.00
_cell.angle_gamma   90.00
#
_symmetry.space_group_name_H-M   'P 1'
#
loop_
_entity.id
_entity.type
_entity.pdbx_description
1 polymer ?
#
loop_
_entity_poly.entity_id
_entity_poly.type
_entity_poly.pdbx_seq_one_letter_code
_entity_poly.pdbx_strand_id
1 'polypeptide(L)' 'MKNRVEELARAIRASKIWDMNQLAELSSLAGMDQEWADADGETFETIAFAAADKLGVELIDKKKQRRGVER' A
#
# COMPACT_ATOMS: atom_id res chain seq x y z
N MET A 1 -12.57 9.64 -14.71
CA MET A 1 -11.64 8.52 -14.94
C MET A 1 -11.40 7.87 -13.59
N LYS A 2 -11.54 6.56 -13.46
CA LYS A 2 -11.24 5.87 -12.18
C LYS A 2 -9.75 6.01 -11.96
N ASN A 3 -9.32 6.60 -10.84
CA ASN A 3 -7.91 6.81 -10.59
C ASN A 3 -7.27 5.42 -10.50
N ARG A 4 -6.31 5.12 -11.38
CA ARG A 4 -5.56 3.85 -11.41
C ARG A 4 -5.12 3.44 -9.99
N VAL A 5 -4.75 4.43 -9.18
CA VAL A 5 -4.42 4.34 -7.76
C VAL A 5 -5.53 3.68 -6.93
N GLU A 6 -6.78 4.08 -7.06
CA GLU A 6 -7.90 3.54 -6.28
C GLU A 6 -8.14 2.06 -6.61
N GLU A 7 -8.02 1.68 -7.89
CA GLU A 7 -8.13 0.28 -8.31
C GLU A 7 -6.99 -0.56 -7.74
N LEU A 8 -5.78 0.00 -7.72
CA LEU A 8 -4.59 -0.64 -7.19
C LEU A 8 -4.65 -0.82 -5.67
N ALA A 9 -5.02 0.24 -4.93
CA ALA A 9 -5.25 0.19 -3.49
C ALA A 9 -6.36 -0.80 -3.13
N ARG A 10 -7.43 -0.85 -3.92
CA ARG A 10 -8.52 -1.83 -3.72
C ARG A 10 -8.06 -3.25 -3.98
N ALA A 11 -7.21 -3.48 -4.98
CA ALA A 11 -6.60 -4.78 -5.26
C ALA A 11 -5.67 -5.22 -4.13
N ILE A 12 -4.79 -4.33 -3.64
CA ILE A 12 -3.90 -4.57 -2.49
C ILE A 12 -4.73 -4.92 -1.24
N ARG A 13 -5.79 -4.15 -0.95
CA ARG A 13 -6.68 -4.36 0.19
C ARG A 13 -7.46 -5.67 0.11
N ALA A 14 -7.92 -6.03 -1.11
CA ALA A 14 -8.61 -7.29 -1.36
C ALA A 14 -7.64 -8.48 -1.24
N SER A 15 -6.38 -8.27 -1.65
CA SER A 15 -5.32 -9.25 -1.52
C SER A 15 -5.02 -9.55 -0.05
N LYS A 16 -4.70 -10.81 0.21
CA LYS A 16 -4.30 -11.26 1.55
C LYS A 16 -2.81 -11.03 1.81
N ILE A 17 -2.04 -10.88 0.72
CA ILE A 17 -0.59 -10.67 0.69
C ILE A 17 -0.35 -9.47 -0.20
N TRP A 18 0.42 -8.49 0.27
CA TRP A 18 0.74 -7.33 -0.56
C TRP A 18 1.81 -7.68 -1.56
N ASP A 19 1.56 -7.31 -2.80
CA ASP A 19 2.51 -7.50 -3.86
C ASP A 19 3.44 -6.28 -3.91
N MET A 20 4.74 -6.52 -3.74
CA MET A 20 5.76 -5.46 -3.76
C MET A 20 5.72 -4.66 -5.06
N ASN A 21 5.33 -5.29 -6.17
CA ASN A 21 5.22 -4.61 -7.46
C ASN A 21 4.03 -3.63 -7.47
N GLN A 22 2.91 -4.00 -6.84
CA GLN A 22 1.77 -3.10 -6.68
C GLN A 22 2.10 -1.92 -5.76
N LEU A 23 2.79 -2.16 -4.64
CA LEU A 23 3.19 -1.10 -3.72
C LEU A 23 4.21 -0.14 -4.36
N ALA A 24 5.13 -0.67 -5.17
CA ALA A 24 6.08 0.12 -5.95
C ALA A 24 5.36 1.01 -6.97
N GLU A 25 4.41 0.46 -7.74
CA GLU A 25 3.61 1.23 -8.69
C GLU A 25 2.79 2.33 -7.99
N LEU A 26 2.22 2.03 -6.81
CA LEU A 26 1.49 3.01 -6.00
C LEU A 26 2.40 4.14 -5.49
N SER A 27 3.59 3.78 -5.01
CA SER A 27 4.59 4.74 -4.54
C SER A 27 5.10 5.63 -5.68
N SER A 28 5.28 5.06 -6.87
CA SER A 28 5.63 5.82 -8.06
C SER A 28 4.56 6.82 -8.47
N LEU A 29 3.29 6.41 -8.41
CA LEU A 29 2.16 7.31 -8.67
C LEU A 29 2.07 8.46 -7.64
N ALA A 30 2.52 8.24 -6.41
CA ALA A 30 2.63 9.28 -5.37
C ALA A 30 3.88 10.16 -5.50
N GLY A 31 4.76 9.86 -6.47
CA GLY A 31 6.06 10.52 -6.64
C GLY A 31 7.04 10.21 -5.50
N MET A 32 6.91 9.04 -4.88
CA MET A 32 7.76 8.54 -3.79
C MET A 32 8.69 7.41 -4.26
N ASP A 33 9.04 7.37 -5.56
CA ASP A 33 9.99 6.40 -6.11
C ASP A 33 11.35 6.45 -5.42
N GLN A 34 11.81 7.65 -5.02
CA GLN A 34 13.08 7.80 -4.32
C GLN A 34 13.01 7.22 -2.91
N GLU A 35 11.97 7.56 -2.13
CA GLU A 35 11.76 6.94 -0.81
C GLU A 35 11.60 5.42 -0.93
N TRP A 36 10.88 4.95 -1.94
CA TRP A 36 10.71 3.51 -2.21
C TRP A 36 12.05 2.83 -2.55
N ALA A 37 12.91 3.46 -3.35
CA ALA A 37 14.22 2.90 -3.70
C ALA A 37 15.21 2.92 -2.52
N ASP A 38 15.10 3.90 -1.63
CA ASP A 38 15.90 4.03 -0.41
C ASP A 38 15.37 3.16 0.74
N ALA A 39 14.15 2.65 0.61
CA ALA A 39 13.51 1.82 1.62
C ALA A 39 14.21 0.47 1.79
N ASP A 40 14.52 0.14 3.04
CA ASP A 40 14.79 -1.23 3.46
C ASP A 40 13.48 -2.03 3.61
N GLY A 41 13.59 -3.36 3.60
CA GLY A 41 12.49 -4.33 3.68
C GLY A 41 11.34 -4.03 4.66
N GLU A 42 11.65 -3.33 5.76
CA GLU A 42 10.68 -2.91 6.80
C GLU A 42 10.02 -1.55 6.52
N THR A 43 10.65 -0.67 5.75
CA THR A 43 10.19 0.70 5.50
C THR A 43 9.19 0.79 4.33
N PHE A 44 9.17 -0.21 3.45
CA PHE A 44 8.24 -0.29 2.32
C PHE A 44 6.77 -0.19 2.74
N GLU A 45 6.39 -0.81 3.87
CA GLU A 45 5.01 -0.75 4.36
C GLU A 45 4.63 0.71 4.67
N THR A 46 5.50 1.41 5.40
CA THR A 46 5.33 2.82 5.78
C THR A 46 5.26 3.73 4.56
N ILE A 47 6.11 3.51 3.56
CA ILE A 47 6.14 4.32 2.33
C ILE A 47 4.90 4.06 1.50
N ALA A 48 4.46 2.81 1.35
CA ALA A 48 3.22 2.50 0.65
C ALA A 48 2.01 3.16 1.33
N PHE A 49 1.96 3.17 2.65
CA PHE A 49 0.93 3.89 3.40
C PHE A 49 1.01 5.40 3.21
N ALA A 50 2.20 5.98 3.25
CA ALA A 50 2.39 7.41 3.02
C ALA A 50 1.99 7.80 1.59
N ALA A 51 2.36 6.99 0.60
CA ALA A 51 1.96 7.15 -0.79
C ALA A 51 0.44 7.07 -0.95
N ALA A 52 -0.18 6.09 -0.30
CA ALA A 52 -1.63 5.92 -0.29
C ALA A 52 -2.34 7.13 0.33
N ASP A 53 -1.87 7.62 1.48
CA ASP A 53 -2.38 8.84 2.14
C ASP A 53 -2.24 10.08 1.25
N LYS A 54 -1.07 10.25 0.61
CA LYS A 54 -0.79 11.34 -0.36
C LYS A 54 -1.75 11.31 -1.55
N LEU A 55 -2.13 10.12 -1.99
CA LEU A 55 -3.06 9.90 -3.09
C LEU A 55 -4.53 9.83 -2.63
N GLY A 56 -4.80 9.89 -1.33
CA GLY A 56 -6.14 9.84 -0.73
C GLY A 56 -6.80 8.46 -0.77
N VAL A 57 -6.03 7.37 -0.73
CA VAL A 57 -6.51 5.98 -0.76
C VAL A 57 -6.08 5.18 0.48
N GLU A 58 -6.85 4.16 0.85
CA GLU A 58 -6.58 3.31 2.02
C GLU A 58 -6.17 1.88 1.62
N LEU A 59 -5.00 1.41 2.07
CA LEU A 59 -4.45 0.07 1.73
C LEU A 59 -4.94 -1.07 2.64
N ILE A 60 -5.33 -0.80 3.89
CA ILE A 60 -5.82 -1.85 4.82
C ILE A 60 -7.20 -1.52 5.37
N ASP A 61 -8.07 -2.51 5.39
CA ASP A 61 -9.25 -2.50 6.26
C ASP A 61 -8.87 -2.88 7.69
N LYS A 62 -8.97 -1.93 8.63
CA LYS A 62 -8.69 -2.13 10.07
C LYS A 62 -9.43 -3.33 10.70
N LYS A 63 -10.42 -3.95 10.03
CA LYS A 63 -11.10 -5.17 10.51
C LYS A 63 -10.31 -6.48 10.36
N LYS A 64 -9.25 -6.55 9.55
CA LYS A 64 -8.48 -7.81 9.36
C LYS A 64 -7.35 -8.01 10.40
N GLN A 65 -6.74 -6.94 10.89
CA GLN A 65 -5.59 -7.01 11.83
C GLN A 65 -5.96 -7.60 13.20
N ARG A 66 -7.24 -7.59 13.59
CA ARG A 66 -7.72 -8.13 14.88
C ARG A 66 -8.13 -9.61 14.86
N ARG A 67 -8.03 -10.32 13.72
CA ARG A 67 -8.48 -11.72 13.59
C ARG A 67 -7.35 -12.77 13.58
N GLY A 68 -6.12 -12.37 13.93
CA GLY A 68 -4.95 -13.26 13.96
C GLY A 68 -4.41 -13.59 15.35
N VAL A 69 -5.05 -13.12 16.43
CA VAL A 69 -4.68 -13.48 17.81
C VAL A 69 -5.88 -14.11 18.49
N GLU A 70 -6.27 -15.30 18.03
CA GLU A 70 -7.14 -16.19 18.82
C GLU A 70 -6.48 -17.56 18.87
N ARG A 71 -5.66 -17.70 19.91
CA ARG A 71 -5.15 -18.88 20.66
C ARG A 71 -4.95 -20.21 19.92
#